data_AF-A0A8S3C1I2-F1
#
_entry.id   AF-A0A8S3C1I2-F1
#
_cell.length_a   1.000
_cell.length_b   1.000
_cell.length_c   1.000
_cell.angle_alpha   90.00
_cell.angle_beta   90.00
_cell.angle_gamma   90.00
#
_symmetry.space_group_name_H-M   'P 1'
#
loop_
_entity.id
_entity.type
_entity.pdbx_description
1 polymer ?
#
loop_
_entity_poly.entity_id
_entity_poly.type
_entity_poly.pdbx_seq_one_letter_code
_entity_poly.pdbx_strand_id
1 'polypeptide(L)'
;TERQLDEVSIALVGKYTALEDAYASVIKALNHAALFCNRKLKVLFVHATDLEANTQKDDPVKYHEAWQQLCSAHGVLVPGGFGSRGIEGKIAAIEWARTQSKPFLGICLGLQCAVIEFARHVLLYKDANSSEFDKCEHQVVVEMPEHNPGVMGGTMRLGRRTTHFVSDDSIVKKLYGNVESVDERHRHRYEVNPLYIDAFEQAGLKFVGRSDDNERMEILELENHPYFVAVQYHPEYISRPLKPSAPYLGLIWAACGELKNVLAHLTKQSSSIDIATKSPGPFSHVNLFRHT
;
A
#
# COMPACT_ATOMS: atom_id res chain seq x y z
N THR A 1 -29.79 -18.59 -9.68
CA THR A 1 -28.77 -18.42 -10.75
C THR A 1 -27.53 -17.84 -10.10
N GLU A 2 -26.44 -18.61 -10.04
CA GLU A 2 -25.14 -18.10 -9.58
C GLU A 2 -24.72 -16.95 -10.48
N ARG A 3 -24.55 -15.76 -9.91
CA ARG A 3 -24.09 -14.58 -10.65
C ARG A 3 -22.61 -14.80 -10.96
N GLN A 4 -22.27 -14.95 -12.25
CA GLN A 4 -20.88 -15.04 -12.69
C GLN A 4 -20.25 -13.64 -12.51
N LEU A 5 -19.34 -13.51 -11.54
CA LEU A 5 -18.58 -12.29 -11.30
C LEU A 5 -17.29 -12.35 -12.11
N ASP A 6 -16.89 -11.22 -12.70
CA ASP A 6 -15.58 -11.12 -13.35
C ASP A 6 -14.47 -11.32 -12.32
N GLU A 7 -13.39 -11.97 -12.75
CA GLU A 7 -12.25 -12.28 -11.91
C GLU A 7 -11.27 -11.10 -11.84
N VAL A 8 -10.76 -10.80 -10.65
CA VAL A 8 -9.64 -9.89 -10.43
C VAL A 8 -8.52 -10.64 -9.74
N SER A 9 -7.32 -10.62 -10.35
CA SER A 9 -6.15 -11.32 -9.82
C SER A 9 -5.17 -10.35 -9.16
N ILE A 10 -4.72 -10.66 -7.95
CA ILE A 10 -3.73 -9.87 -7.22
C ILE A 10 -2.56 -10.78 -6.84
N ALA A 11 -1.34 -10.39 -7.24
CA ALA A 11 -0.11 -11.05 -6.81
C ALA A 11 0.25 -10.57 -5.41
N LEU A 12 0.23 -11.48 -4.44
CA LEU A 12 0.70 -11.24 -3.08
C LEU A 12 2.14 -11.74 -2.98
N VAL A 13 3.10 -10.80 -2.93
CA VAL A 13 4.53 -11.10 -2.91
C VAL A 13 5.01 -11.20 -1.46
N GLY A 14 5.10 -12.42 -0.96
CA GLY A 14 5.28 -12.72 0.46
C GLY A 14 6.50 -13.58 0.78
N LYS A 15 6.81 -13.68 2.08
CA LYS A 15 7.87 -14.52 2.63
C LYS A 15 7.43 -15.98 2.86
N TYR A 16 6.13 -16.23 2.95
CA TYR A 16 5.54 -17.53 3.28
C TYR A 16 4.33 -17.82 2.40
N THR A 17 4.53 -18.41 1.22
CA THR A 17 3.42 -18.72 0.29
C THR A 17 2.69 -20.01 0.65
N ALA A 18 3.35 -20.93 1.37
CA ALA A 18 2.76 -22.20 1.80
C ALA A 18 1.87 -22.09 3.06
N LEU A 19 1.89 -20.95 3.74
CA LEU A 19 1.11 -20.71 4.97
C LEU A 19 0.15 -19.55 4.71
N GLU A 20 -0.99 -19.84 4.08
CA GLU A 20 -2.03 -18.83 3.80
C GLU A 20 -2.46 -18.09 5.08
N ASP A 21 -2.46 -18.78 6.22
CA ASP A 21 -2.77 -18.23 7.54
C ASP A 21 -1.88 -17.03 7.92
N ALA A 22 -0.63 -17.01 7.46
CA ALA A 22 0.28 -15.88 7.71
C ALA A 22 -0.22 -14.57 7.10
N TYR A 23 -1.11 -14.65 6.10
CA TYR A 23 -1.70 -13.53 5.39
C TYR A 23 -3.23 -13.47 5.54
N ALA A 24 -3.81 -14.18 6.50
CA ALA A 24 -5.27 -14.28 6.66
C ALA A 24 -5.97 -12.91 6.75
N SER A 25 -5.40 -11.95 7.50
CA SER A 25 -5.95 -10.59 7.60
C SER A 25 -5.90 -9.84 6.28
N VAL A 26 -4.79 -9.94 5.54
CA VAL A 26 -4.58 -9.31 4.22
C VAL A 26 -5.55 -9.89 3.19
N ILE A 27 -5.65 -11.22 3.12
CA ILE A 27 -6.57 -11.93 2.20
C ILE A 27 -8.02 -11.56 2.52
N LYS A 28 -8.38 -11.45 3.80
CA LYS A 28 -9.73 -11.04 4.21
C LYS A 28 -10.03 -9.61 3.81
N ALA A 29 -9.08 -8.69 3.96
CA ALA A 29 -9.25 -7.30 3.53
C ALA A 29 -9.38 -7.18 2.00
N LEU A 30 -8.59 -7.94 1.23
CA LEU A 30 -8.74 -8.05 -0.23
C LEU A 30 -10.13 -8.58 -0.61
N ASN A 31 -10.61 -9.63 0.08
CA ASN A 31 -11.94 -10.17 -0.16
C ASN A 31 -13.03 -9.15 0.12
N HIS A 32 -12.96 -8.39 1.21
CA HIS A 32 -13.92 -7.31 1.48
C HIS A 32 -13.96 -6.30 0.32
N ALA A 33 -12.79 -5.87 -0.18
CA ALA A 33 -12.69 -4.93 -1.28
C ALA A 33 -13.20 -5.52 -2.61
N ALA A 34 -12.84 -6.76 -2.94
CA ALA A 34 -13.30 -7.44 -4.15
C ALA A 34 -14.81 -7.66 -4.16
N LEU A 35 -15.39 -8.08 -3.02
CA LEU A 35 -16.83 -8.23 -2.87
C LEU A 35 -17.56 -6.89 -3.05
N PHE A 36 -17.04 -5.82 -2.47
CA PHE A 36 -17.59 -4.47 -2.65
C PHE A 36 -17.57 -4.02 -4.12
N CYS A 37 -16.55 -4.44 -4.87
CA CYS A 37 -16.42 -4.17 -6.30
C CYS A 37 -17.17 -5.16 -7.19
N ASN A 38 -17.94 -6.11 -6.63
CA ASN A 38 -18.59 -7.21 -7.35
C ASN A 38 -17.61 -8.02 -8.23
N ARG A 39 -16.43 -8.34 -7.69
CA ARG A 39 -15.41 -9.16 -8.36
C ARG A 39 -15.15 -10.46 -7.62
N LYS A 40 -14.78 -11.50 -8.36
CA LYS A 40 -14.22 -12.73 -7.80
C LYS A 40 -12.72 -12.54 -7.61
N LEU A 41 -12.25 -12.52 -6.37
CA LEU A 41 -10.82 -12.39 -6.07
C LEU A 41 -10.08 -13.70 -6.39
N LYS A 42 -8.96 -13.58 -7.07
CA LYS A 42 -7.93 -14.63 -7.20
C LYS A 42 -6.61 -14.12 -6.65
N VAL A 43 -6.17 -14.66 -5.52
CA VAL A 43 -4.85 -14.33 -4.96
C VAL A 43 -3.80 -15.26 -5.58
N LEU A 44 -2.77 -14.68 -6.19
CA LEU A 44 -1.60 -15.39 -6.70
C LEU A 44 -0.48 -15.24 -5.67
N PHE A 45 -0.11 -16.32 -5.00
CA PHE A 45 0.93 -16.30 -3.97
C PHE A 45 2.30 -16.42 -4.61
N VAL A 46 3.06 -15.31 -4.61
CA VAL A 46 4.40 -15.25 -5.18
C VAL A 46 5.41 -15.22 -4.05
N HIS A 47 6.32 -16.19 -4.02
CA HIS A 47 7.32 -16.27 -2.97
C HIS A 47 8.47 -15.30 -3.30
N ALA A 48 8.75 -14.38 -2.39
CA ALA A 48 9.67 -13.28 -2.68
C ALA A 48 11.07 -13.77 -3.03
N THR A 49 11.59 -14.83 -2.40
CA THR A 49 12.92 -15.34 -2.76
C THR A 49 12.96 -15.91 -4.16
N ASP A 50 11.83 -16.38 -4.68
CA ASP A 50 11.76 -17.01 -6.00
C ASP A 50 11.89 -15.95 -7.11
N LEU A 51 11.74 -14.66 -6.78
CA LEU A 51 11.99 -13.53 -7.68
C LEU A 51 13.46 -13.07 -7.67
N GLU A 52 14.32 -13.64 -6.82
CA GLU A 52 15.71 -13.23 -6.67
C GLU A 52 16.62 -13.85 -7.75
N ALA A 53 17.71 -13.14 -8.08
CA ALA A 53 18.68 -13.59 -9.08
C ALA A 53 19.39 -14.90 -8.72
N ASN A 54 19.49 -15.23 -7.43
CA ASN A 54 20.04 -16.52 -6.98
C ASN A 54 19.11 -17.68 -7.38
N THR A 55 17.79 -17.53 -7.20
CA THR A 55 16.83 -18.56 -7.62
C THR A 55 16.79 -18.72 -9.13
N GLN A 56 17.02 -17.66 -9.92
CA GLN A 56 17.19 -17.82 -11.37
C GLN A 56 18.32 -18.78 -11.74
N LYS A 57 19.41 -18.81 -10.97
CA LYS A 57 20.57 -19.69 -11.19
C LYS A 57 20.34 -21.07 -10.62
N ASP A 58 19.81 -21.15 -9.40
CA ASP A 58 19.71 -22.38 -8.63
C ASP A 58 18.47 -23.22 -9.01
N ASP A 59 17.35 -22.56 -9.33
CA ASP A 59 16.06 -23.17 -9.67
C ASP A 59 15.27 -22.28 -10.66
N PRO A 60 15.65 -22.28 -11.96
CA PRO A 60 15.05 -21.40 -12.96
C PRO A 60 13.56 -21.67 -13.19
N VAL A 61 13.08 -22.89 -12.91
CA VAL A 61 11.66 -23.25 -13.06
C VAL A 61 10.83 -22.43 -12.07
N LYS A 62 11.18 -22.45 -10.79
CA LYS A 62 10.48 -21.64 -9.77
C LYS A 62 10.57 -20.15 -10.06
N TYR A 63 11.73 -19.69 -10.50
CA TYR A 63 11.92 -18.28 -10.87
C TYR A 63 10.94 -17.85 -11.97
N HIS A 64 10.89 -18.57 -13.08
CA HIS A 64 10.02 -18.21 -14.20
C HIS A 64 8.53 -18.38 -13.87
N GLU A 65 8.14 -19.38 -13.07
CA GLU A 65 6.77 -19.52 -12.58
C GLU A 65 6.33 -18.34 -11.69
N ALA A 66 7.20 -17.93 -10.76
CA ALA A 66 6.94 -16.79 -9.88
C ALA A 66 6.76 -15.49 -10.68
N TRP A 67 7.64 -15.23 -11.65
CA TRP A 67 7.52 -14.09 -12.55
C TRP A 67 6.30 -14.16 -13.47
N GLN A 68 5.92 -15.34 -13.95
CA GLN A 68 4.70 -15.51 -14.74
C GLN A 68 3.44 -15.15 -13.94
N GLN A 69 3.37 -15.59 -12.68
CA GLN A 69 2.27 -15.24 -11.79
C GLN A 69 2.22 -13.73 -11.51
N LEU A 70 3.37 -13.11 -11.23
CA LEU A 70 3.46 -11.67 -11.02
C LEU A 70 3.01 -10.88 -12.26
N CYS A 71 3.52 -11.26 -13.44
CA CYS A 71 3.23 -10.59 -14.71
C CYS A 71 1.75 -10.65 -15.11
N SER A 72 1.11 -11.79 -14.87
CA SER A 72 -0.29 -12.05 -15.21
C SER A 72 -1.30 -11.46 -14.20
N ALA A 73 -0.85 -11.00 -13.03
CA ALA A 73 -1.73 -10.39 -12.05
C ALA A 73 -2.25 -9.02 -12.51
N HIS A 74 -3.46 -8.63 -12.11
CA HIS A 74 -4.01 -7.29 -12.38
C HIS A 74 -3.50 -6.22 -11.40
N GLY A 75 -2.98 -6.63 -10.24
CA GLY A 75 -2.31 -5.75 -9.28
C GLY A 75 -1.31 -6.52 -8.42
N VAL A 76 -0.45 -5.78 -7.73
CA VAL A 76 0.62 -6.32 -6.88
C VAL A 76 0.44 -5.80 -5.45
N LEU A 77 0.59 -6.69 -4.47
CA LEU A 77 0.57 -6.35 -3.06
C LEU A 77 1.82 -6.90 -2.38
N VAL A 78 2.55 -6.03 -1.70
CA VAL A 78 3.67 -6.41 -0.82
C VAL A 78 3.26 -6.15 0.63
N PRO A 79 3.00 -7.20 1.42
CA PRO A 79 2.53 -7.05 2.80
C PRO A 79 3.70 -6.73 3.75
N GLY A 80 3.36 -6.50 5.02
CA GLY A 80 4.34 -6.38 6.09
C GLY A 80 5.20 -7.65 6.26
N GLY A 81 6.36 -7.48 6.88
CA GLY A 81 7.29 -8.58 7.13
C GLY A 81 8.41 -8.14 8.07
N PHE A 82 9.30 -9.08 8.38
CA PHE A 82 10.45 -8.85 9.25
C PHE A 82 11.68 -9.63 8.75
N GLY A 83 12.86 -9.02 8.92
CA GLY A 83 14.15 -9.58 8.54
C GLY A 83 14.45 -9.49 7.04
N SER A 84 15.71 -9.78 6.70
CA SER A 84 16.29 -9.55 5.37
C SER A 84 15.87 -10.54 4.28
N ARG A 85 15.28 -11.69 4.64
CA ARG A 85 14.91 -12.73 3.66
C ARG A 85 13.82 -12.25 2.71
N GLY A 86 14.06 -12.34 1.40
CA GLY A 86 13.09 -11.97 0.38
C GLY A 86 12.94 -10.46 0.18
N ILE A 87 13.89 -9.64 0.64
CA ILE A 87 13.84 -8.18 0.44
C ILE A 87 14.12 -7.85 -1.02
N GLU A 88 15.18 -8.38 -1.60
CA GLU A 88 15.57 -8.10 -2.98
C GLU A 88 14.50 -8.55 -3.98
N GLY A 89 13.85 -9.69 -3.75
CA GLY A 89 12.73 -10.12 -4.60
C GLY A 89 11.47 -9.24 -4.47
N LYS A 90 11.19 -8.66 -3.29
CA LYS A 90 10.13 -7.66 -3.14
C LYS A 90 10.48 -6.37 -3.89
N ILE A 91 11.73 -5.90 -3.76
CA ILE A 91 12.23 -4.73 -4.49
C ILE A 91 12.06 -4.93 -6.00
N ALA A 92 12.45 -6.09 -6.53
CA ALA A 92 12.28 -6.42 -7.94
C ALA A 92 10.80 -6.42 -8.38
N ALA A 93 9.89 -6.95 -7.54
CA ALA A 93 8.45 -6.91 -7.83
C ALA A 93 7.89 -5.49 -7.85
N ILE A 94 8.36 -4.62 -6.95
CA ILE A 94 7.95 -3.22 -6.85
C ILE A 94 8.46 -2.43 -8.05
N GLU A 95 9.72 -2.62 -8.45
CA GLU A 95 10.30 -2.01 -9.66
C GLU A 95 9.49 -2.40 -10.90
N TRP A 96 9.16 -3.69 -11.02
CA TRP A 96 8.33 -4.17 -12.11
C TRP A 96 6.94 -3.53 -12.10
N ALA A 97 6.29 -3.44 -10.94
CA ALA A 97 4.98 -2.80 -10.83
C ALA A 97 5.04 -1.33 -11.24
N ARG A 98 6.05 -0.59 -10.75
CA ARG A 98 6.27 0.82 -11.07
C ARG A 98 6.51 1.05 -12.57
N THR A 99 7.42 0.29 -13.16
CA THR A 99 7.83 0.47 -14.56
C THR A 99 6.77 0.01 -15.56
N GLN A 100 5.96 -0.98 -15.20
CA GLN A 100 4.86 -1.49 -16.05
C GLN A 100 3.52 -0.81 -15.76
N SER A 101 3.49 0.23 -14.91
CA SER A 101 2.26 0.91 -14.49
C SER A 101 1.21 -0.05 -13.90
N LYS A 102 1.65 -1.11 -13.22
CA LYS A 102 0.75 -2.09 -12.61
C LYS A 102 0.30 -1.58 -11.24
N PRO A 103 -1.01 -1.55 -10.93
CA PRO A 103 -1.51 -1.16 -9.62
C PRO A 103 -0.78 -1.85 -8.47
N PHE A 104 -0.30 -1.07 -7.50
CA PHE A 104 0.55 -1.52 -6.42
C PHE A 104 0.05 -1.03 -5.05
N LEU A 105 0.08 -1.93 -4.06
CA LEU A 105 -0.11 -1.61 -2.64
C LEU A 105 1.04 -2.17 -1.78
N GLY A 106 1.81 -1.28 -1.16
CA GLY A 106 2.79 -1.63 -0.13
C GLY A 106 2.22 -1.45 1.28
N ILE A 107 2.47 -2.40 2.19
CA ILE A 107 2.01 -2.31 3.59
C ILE A 107 3.20 -2.48 4.52
N CYS A 108 3.40 -1.54 5.44
CA CYS A 108 4.47 -1.55 6.43
C CYS A 108 5.84 -1.76 5.76
N LEU A 109 6.43 -2.95 5.83
CA LEU A 109 7.64 -3.30 5.08
C LEU A 109 7.52 -3.04 3.56
N GLY A 110 6.33 -3.18 2.98
CA GLY A 110 6.10 -2.87 1.56
C GLY A 110 6.34 -1.40 1.21
N LEU A 111 6.04 -0.46 2.12
CA LEU A 111 6.39 0.95 1.96
C LEU A 111 7.90 1.15 2.00
N GLN A 112 8.55 0.56 2.99
CA GLN A 112 10.01 0.64 3.14
C GLN A 112 10.74 0.10 1.91
N CYS A 113 10.32 -1.06 1.39
CA CYS A 113 10.87 -1.62 0.16
C CYS A 113 10.63 -0.74 -1.06
N ALA A 114 9.48 -0.05 -1.15
CA ALA A 114 9.19 0.86 -2.26
C ALA A 114 10.08 2.10 -2.23
N VAL A 115 10.36 2.65 -1.04
CA VAL A 115 11.32 3.75 -0.85
C VAL A 115 12.73 3.32 -1.25
N ILE A 116 13.16 2.13 -0.85
CA ILE A 116 14.47 1.57 -1.23
C ILE A 116 14.56 1.37 -2.74
N GLU A 117 13.54 0.78 -3.36
CA GLU A 117 13.48 0.58 -4.82
C GLU A 117 13.61 1.90 -5.57
N PHE A 118 12.84 2.90 -5.16
CA PHE A 118 12.82 4.20 -5.81
C PHE A 118 14.15 4.93 -5.66
N ALA A 119 14.77 4.86 -4.48
CA ALA A 119 16.10 5.42 -4.24
C ALA A 119 17.16 4.80 -5.18
N ARG A 120 17.15 3.47 -5.33
CA ARG A 120 18.12 2.74 -6.17
C ARG A 120 17.94 3.00 -7.67
N HIS A 121 16.70 3.09 -8.13
CA HIS A 121 16.39 3.08 -9.56
C HIS A 121 16.08 4.45 -10.13
N VAL A 122 15.49 5.36 -9.34
CA VAL A 122 15.12 6.71 -9.80
C VAL A 122 16.12 7.75 -9.32
N LEU A 123 16.48 7.74 -8.02
CA LEU A 123 17.49 8.66 -7.47
C LEU A 123 18.94 8.20 -7.71
N LEU A 124 19.13 6.98 -8.21
CA LEU A 124 20.42 6.37 -8.52
C LEU A 124 21.34 6.13 -7.30
N TYR A 125 20.79 6.12 -6.09
CA TYR A 125 21.49 5.72 -4.87
C TYR A 125 21.59 4.19 -4.80
N LYS A 126 22.54 3.62 -5.54
CA LYS A 126 22.63 2.16 -5.76
C LYS A 126 22.81 1.33 -4.50
N ASP A 127 23.45 1.89 -3.48
CA ASP A 127 23.66 1.26 -2.17
C ASP A 127 22.50 1.51 -1.19
N ALA A 128 21.46 2.27 -1.58
CA ALA A 128 20.40 2.65 -0.66
C ALA A 128 19.73 1.43 -0.01
N ASN A 129 19.59 1.45 1.31
CA ASN A 129 19.00 0.35 2.06
C ASN A 129 18.38 0.82 3.38
N SER A 130 17.72 -0.10 4.07
CA SER A 130 17.30 0.07 5.46
C SER A 130 18.44 -0.24 6.41
N SER A 131 18.56 0.56 7.48
CA SER A 131 19.46 0.27 8.59
C SER A 131 19.13 -1.06 9.31
N GLU A 132 17.96 -1.66 9.06
CA GLU A 132 17.62 -3.01 9.53
C GLU A 132 18.46 -4.09 8.83
N PHE A 133 18.73 -3.91 7.54
CA PHE A 133 19.24 -4.99 6.68
C PHE A 133 20.72 -4.84 6.37
N ASP A 134 21.19 -3.60 6.19
CA ASP A 134 22.56 -3.35 5.77
C ASP A 134 23.10 -2.00 6.25
N LYS A 135 24.42 -1.93 6.43
CA LYS A 135 25.14 -0.66 6.67
C LYS A 135 25.58 -0.09 5.33
N CYS A 136 24.84 0.90 4.85
CA CYS A 136 25.12 1.64 3.62
C CYS A 136 25.34 3.13 3.90
N GLU A 137 25.81 3.88 2.90
CA GLU A 137 25.90 5.34 2.97
C GLU A 137 24.50 5.95 2.88
N HIS A 138 23.68 5.45 1.95
CA HIS A 138 22.33 5.93 1.72
C HIS A 138 21.27 5.17 2.55
N GLN A 139 21.28 5.38 3.87
CA GLN A 139 20.24 4.84 4.77
C GLN A 139 18.91 5.59 4.62
N VAL A 140 18.13 5.20 3.61
CA VAL A 140 16.83 5.83 3.30
C VAL A 140 15.70 5.38 4.23
N VAL A 141 15.91 4.28 4.96
CA VAL A 141 15.02 3.80 6.02
C VAL A 141 15.86 3.59 7.28
N VAL A 142 15.43 4.16 8.40
CA VAL A 142 16.18 4.20 9.67
C VAL A 142 15.31 3.85 10.86
N GLU A 143 15.91 3.33 11.94
CA GLU A 143 15.17 3.08 13.18
C GLU A 143 14.83 4.42 13.86
N MET A 144 13.54 4.67 14.11
CA MET A 144 13.05 5.87 14.79
C MET A 144 12.09 5.46 15.91
N PRO A 145 12.61 4.97 17.06
CA PRO A 145 11.77 4.44 18.12
C PRO A 145 10.99 5.55 18.84
N GLU A 146 9.83 5.20 19.37
CA GLU A 146 9.03 6.10 20.21
C GLU A 146 9.56 6.11 21.65
N HIS A 147 9.71 7.30 22.23
CA HIS A 147 10.09 7.48 23.62
C HIS A 147 8.87 7.92 24.43
N ASN A 148 8.23 6.95 25.07
CA ASN A 148 6.99 7.17 25.82
C ASN A 148 7.29 7.40 27.32
N PRO A 149 6.67 8.42 27.96
CA PRO A 149 6.85 8.65 29.39
C PRO A 149 6.54 7.40 30.22
N GLY A 150 7.46 6.98 31.08
CA GLY A 150 7.31 5.80 31.94
C GLY A 150 7.76 4.48 31.32
N VAL A 151 8.22 4.45 30.06
CA VAL A 151 8.87 3.28 29.46
C VAL A 151 10.35 3.58 29.22
N MET A 152 11.23 2.71 29.75
CA MET A 152 12.67 2.86 29.52
C MET A 152 13.06 2.31 28.14
N GLY A 153 13.84 3.09 27.40
CA GLY A 153 14.36 2.73 26.07
C GLY A 153 13.41 3.08 24.92
N GLY A 154 13.87 2.81 23.70
CA GLY A 154 13.10 3.01 22.48
C GLY A 154 12.02 1.94 22.30
N THR A 155 10.77 2.36 22.17
CA THR A 155 9.63 1.46 21.97
C THR A 155 9.23 1.37 20.49
N MET A 156 8.62 0.24 20.12
CA MET A 156 8.01 0.07 18.79
C MET A 156 6.78 0.96 18.66
N ARG A 157 6.59 1.60 17.49
CA ARG A 157 5.35 2.29 17.17
C ARG A 157 4.24 1.25 17.01
N LEU A 158 3.32 1.24 17.99
CA LEU A 158 2.32 0.18 18.15
C LEU A 158 0.95 0.77 18.48
N GLY A 159 -0.08 0.18 17.89
CA GLY A 159 -1.48 0.48 18.22
C GLY A 159 -2.06 1.55 17.30
N ARG A 160 -3.14 2.17 17.76
CA ARG A 160 -3.86 3.18 16.97
C ARG A 160 -3.11 4.50 17.02
N ARG A 161 -2.81 5.07 15.86
CA ARG A 161 -2.20 6.39 15.69
C ARG A 161 -2.97 7.16 14.63
N THR A 162 -2.91 8.48 14.74
CA THR A 162 -3.52 9.39 13.78
C THR A 162 -2.52 9.70 12.67
N THR A 163 -2.97 9.62 11.43
CA THR A 163 -2.26 10.05 10.23
C THR A 163 -2.98 11.25 9.65
N HIS A 164 -2.28 12.37 9.49
CA HIS A 164 -2.79 13.59 8.88
C HIS A 164 -2.46 13.64 7.39
N PHE A 165 -3.45 13.95 6.56
CA PHE A 165 -3.19 14.21 5.14
C PHE A 165 -2.57 15.59 4.97
N VAL A 166 -1.52 15.68 4.15
CA VAL A 166 -0.81 16.94 3.87
C VAL A 166 -0.99 17.42 2.43
N SER A 167 -1.66 16.64 1.59
CA SER A 167 -2.01 16.99 0.21
C SER A 167 -3.51 16.76 -0.02
N ASP A 168 -4.16 17.75 -0.63
CA ASP A 168 -5.55 17.61 -1.12
C ASP A 168 -5.61 16.78 -2.41
N ASP A 169 -4.53 16.77 -3.19
CA ASP A 169 -4.41 15.89 -4.34
C ASP A 169 -3.77 14.56 -3.91
N SER A 170 -4.57 13.75 -3.24
CA SER A 170 -4.22 12.38 -2.86
C SER A 170 -5.34 11.43 -3.26
N ILE A 171 -4.98 10.33 -3.91
CA ILE A 171 -5.93 9.25 -4.24
C ILE A 171 -6.47 8.67 -2.94
N VAL A 172 -5.60 8.41 -1.97
CA VAL A 172 -5.97 7.80 -0.69
C VAL A 172 -6.89 8.73 0.11
N LYS A 173 -6.61 10.05 0.19
CA LYS A 173 -7.49 11.03 0.85
C LYS A 173 -8.91 11.01 0.25
N LYS A 174 -9.02 10.99 -1.08
CA LYS A 174 -10.31 10.89 -1.79
C LYS A 174 -11.05 9.58 -1.46
N LEU A 175 -10.34 8.46 -1.38
CA LEU A 175 -10.91 7.16 -1.02
C LEU A 175 -11.38 7.09 0.44
N TYR A 176 -10.73 7.82 1.35
CA TYR A 176 -11.20 8.00 2.73
C TYR A 176 -12.31 9.06 2.86
N GLY A 177 -12.73 9.70 1.77
CA GLY A 177 -13.84 10.65 1.74
C GLY A 177 -13.43 12.10 2.04
N ASN A 178 -12.19 12.49 1.71
CA ASN A 178 -11.66 13.84 1.92
C ASN A 178 -11.64 14.28 3.40
N VAL A 179 -11.39 13.34 4.31
CA VAL A 179 -11.13 13.66 5.71
C VAL A 179 -9.72 14.23 5.89
N GLU A 180 -9.52 15.05 6.92
CA GLU A 180 -8.22 15.66 7.23
C GLU A 180 -7.24 14.68 7.88
N SER A 181 -7.74 13.68 8.59
CA SER A 181 -6.93 12.64 9.21
C SER A 181 -7.67 11.30 9.31
N VAL A 182 -6.90 10.24 9.49
CA VAL A 182 -7.39 8.87 9.69
C VAL A 182 -6.70 8.21 10.88
N ASP A 183 -7.43 7.33 11.55
CA ASP A 183 -6.90 6.54 12.66
C ASP A 183 -6.63 5.11 12.20
N GLU A 184 -5.37 4.72 12.15
CA GLU A 184 -4.93 3.42 11.66
C GLU A 184 -4.03 2.70 12.67
N ARG A 185 -3.81 1.40 12.47
CA ARG A 185 -3.03 0.57 13.41
C ARG A 185 -1.62 0.33 12.90
N HIS A 186 -0.62 0.64 13.72
CA HIS A 186 0.79 0.45 13.41
C HIS A 186 1.41 -0.69 14.23
N ARG A 187 2.46 -1.30 13.67
CA ARG A 187 3.31 -2.29 14.33
C ARG A 187 4.68 -2.38 13.63
N HIS A 188 5.52 -1.37 13.81
CA HIS A 188 6.84 -1.26 13.16
C HIS A 188 7.80 -0.36 13.96
N ARG A 189 9.08 -0.36 13.58
CA ARG A 189 10.16 0.41 14.25
C ARG A 189 10.94 1.34 13.32
N TYR A 190 10.89 1.07 12.02
CA TYR A 190 11.72 1.71 11.02
C TYR A 190 10.86 2.65 10.19
N GLU A 191 11.37 3.85 9.97
CA GLU A 191 10.69 4.93 9.26
C GLU A 191 11.54 5.38 8.07
N VAL A 192 10.92 6.08 7.13
CA VAL A 192 11.67 6.76 6.07
C VAL A 192 12.53 7.86 6.69
N ASN A 193 13.80 7.90 6.33
CA ASN A 193 14.74 8.87 6.86
C ASN A 193 14.37 10.30 6.39
N PRO A 194 14.07 11.24 7.30
CA PRO A 194 13.67 12.60 6.96
C PRO A 194 14.65 13.34 6.04
N LEU A 195 15.93 13.00 6.08
CA LEU A 195 16.98 13.61 5.25
C LEU A 195 16.77 13.44 3.74
N TYR A 196 16.04 12.40 3.33
CA TYR A 196 15.85 12.06 1.91
C TYR A 196 14.48 12.47 1.35
N ILE A 197 13.58 12.99 2.20
CA ILE A 197 12.19 13.28 1.83
C ILE A 197 12.09 14.28 0.69
N ASP A 198 12.84 15.37 0.77
CA ASP A 198 12.84 16.40 -0.27
C ASP A 198 13.29 15.83 -1.63
N ALA A 199 14.29 14.93 -1.64
CA ALA A 199 14.77 14.29 -2.86
C ALA A 199 13.70 13.36 -3.48
N PHE A 200 12.98 12.61 -2.65
CA PHE A 200 11.87 11.76 -3.11
C PHE A 200 10.73 12.59 -3.67
N GLU A 201 10.28 13.62 -2.95
CA GLU A 201 9.15 14.45 -3.36
C GLU A 201 9.47 15.22 -4.65
N GLN A 202 10.71 15.72 -4.83
CA GLN A 202 11.14 16.37 -6.07
C GLN A 202 11.17 15.42 -7.27
N ALA A 203 11.41 14.13 -7.04
CA ALA A 203 11.39 13.10 -8.07
C ALA A 203 9.99 12.49 -8.34
N GLY A 204 8.96 12.97 -7.66
CA GLY A 204 7.56 12.57 -7.87
C GLY A 204 7.04 11.48 -6.92
N LEU A 205 7.85 11.02 -5.97
CA LEU A 205 7.41 10.12 -4.89
C LEU A 205 6.93 10.96 -3.70
N LYS A 206 5.61 11.14 -3.58
CA LYS A 206 5.00 12.06 -2.63
C LYS A 206 4.62 11.38 -1.33
N PHE A 207 4.88 12.05 -0.21
CA PHE A 207 4.40 11.63 1.10
C PHE A 207 3.16 12.44 1.50
N VAL A 208 2.00 11.87 1.21
CA VAL A 208 0.69 12.55 1.34
C VAL A 208 0.05 12.39 2.71
N GLY A 209 0.59 11.52 3.56
CA GLY A 209 0.13 11.31 4.94
C GLY A 209 1.30 11.26 5.90
N ARG A 210 1.18 11.98 7.02
CA ARG A 210 2.24 12.16 8.02
C ARG A 210 1.71 11.99 9.45
N SER A 211 2.58 11.65 10.38
CA SER A 211 2.24 11.54 11.80
C SER A 211 1.88 12.90 12.44
N ASP A 212 1.29 12.87 13.64
CA ASP A 212 0.90 14.07 14.41
C ASP A 212 2.04 15.09 14.61
N ASP A 213 3.27 14.61 14.78
CA ASP A 213 4.48 15.42 14.94
C ASP A 213 5.11 15.83 13.60
N ASN A 214 4.52 15.42 12.47
CA ASN A 214 5.01 15.65 11.10
C ASN A 214 6.41 15.08 10.82
N GLU A 215 6.94 14.22 11.70
CA GLU A 215 8.27 13.64 11.56
C GLU A 215 8.28 12.35 10.72
N ARG A 216 7.17 11.60 10.72
CA ARG A 216 7.10 10.27 10.07
C ARG A 216 6.19 10.33 8.86
N MET A 217 6.66 9.73 7.77
CA MET A 217 5.89 9.60 6.54
C MET A 217 5.10 8.28 6.56
N GLU A 218 3.78 8.39 6.52
CA GLU A 218 2.89 7.25 6.76
C GLU A 218 2.14 6.78 5.51
N ILE A 219 1.96 7.67 4.52
CA ILE A 219 1.31 7.36 3.24
C ILE A 219 2.16 7.92 2.11
N LEU A 220 2.51 7.05 1.17
CA LEU A 220 3.27 7.33 -0.04
C LEU A 220 2.37 7.15 -1.27
N GLU A 221 2.47 8.07 -2.21
CA GLU A 221 1.86 8.01 -3.54
C GLU A 221 2.91 8.35 -4.61
N LEU A 222 2.90 7.66 -5.75
CA LEU A 222 3.74 8.02 -6.90
C LEU A 222 2.95 8.81 -7.95
N GLU A 223 3.48 9.95 -8.36
CA GLU A 223 2.93 10.74 -9.45
C GLU A 223 2.94 9.97 -10.78
N ASN A 224 1.98 10.27 -11.65
CA ASN A 224 1.87 9.69 -13.00
C ASN A 224 1.71 8.15 -13.06
N HIS A 225 1.38 7.50 -11.94
CA HIS A 225 1.08 6.07 -11.89
C HIS A 225 -0.42 5.83 -11.61
N PRO A 226 -1.10 4.85 -12.25
CA PRO A 226 -2.55 4.66 -12.08
C PRO A 226 -2.97 4.38 -10.64
N TYR A 227 -2.17 3.60 -9.91
CA TYR A 227 -2.29 3.41 -8.46
C TYR A 227 -0.99 2.83 -7.92
N PHE A 228 -0.14 3.67 -7.31
CA PHE A 228 1.04 3.20 -6.58
C PHE A 228 0.98 3.83 -5.21
N VAL A 229 0.43 3.07 -4.28
CA VAL A 229 0.22 3.51 -2.91
C VAL A 229 1.02 2.61 -1.99
N ALA A 230 1.68 3.19 -1.01
CA ALA A 230 2.21 2.41 0.10
C ALA A 230 1.87 3.09 1.42
N VAL A 231 1.58 2.29 2.43
CA VAL A 231 1.19 2.77 3.76
C VAL A 231 2.03 2.10 4.84
N GLN A 232 2.38 2.86 5.88
CA GLN A 232 3.17 2.34 6.99
C GLN A 232 2.32 1.58 8.01
N TYR A 233 1.04 1.95 8.15
CA TYR A 233 0.08 1.25 8.98
C TYR A 233 -0.39 -0.07 8.34
N HIS A 234 -1.19 -0.82 9.09
CA HIS A 234 -1.82 -2.07 8.69
C HIS A 234 -3.33 -1.87 8.39
N PRO A 235 -3.69 -1.45 7.16
CA PRO A 235 -5.07 -1.18 6.77
C PRO A 235 -5.99 -2.40 6.88
N GLU A 236 -5.42 -3.61 6.90
CA GLU A 236 -6.17 -4.86 6.99
C GLU A 236 -6.90 -5.03 8.32
N TYR A 237 -6.40 -4.44 9.42
CA TYR A 237 -6.95 -4.66 10.75
C TYR A 237 -8.27 -3.93 11.01
N ILE A 238 -8.56 -2.87 10.27
CA ILE A 238 -9.81 -2.11 10.41
C ILE A 238 -10.80 -2.37 9.27
N SER A 239 -10.44 -3.23 8.30
CA SER A 239 -11.28 -3.59 7.17
C SER A 239 -12.51 -4.40 7.61
N ARG A 240 -13.70 -4.02 7.12
CA ARG A 240 -14.97 -4.72 7.41
C ARG A 240 -15.71 -5.03 6.11
N PRO A 241 -16.56 -6.07 6.04
CA PRO A 241 -17.31 -6.40 4.82
C PRO A 241 -18.14 -5.24 4.25
N LEU A 242 -18.79 -4.47 5.11
CA LEU A 242 -19.64 -3.32 4.71
C LEU A 242 -18.87 -2.00 4.59
N LYS A 243 -17.64 -1.96 5.11
CA LYS A 243 -16.75 -0.80 5.01
C LYS A 243 -15.33 -1.32 4.79
N PRO A 244 -15.00 -1.75 3.56
CA PRO A 244 -13.67 -2.25 3.25
C PRO A 244 -12.65 -1.13 3.43
N SER A 245 -11.39 -1.51 3.66
CA SER A 245 -10.32 -0.55 3.85
C SER A 245 -9.99 0.19 2.54
N ALA A 246 -9.80 1.52 2.63
CA ALA A 246 -9.65 2.39 1.47
C ALA A 246 -8.43 2.05 0.59
N PRO A 247 -7.22 1.77 1.14
CA PRO A 247 -6.08 1.35 0.30
C PRO A 247 -6.31 0.05 -0.47
N TYR A 248 -7.09 -0.88 0.09
CA TYR A 248 -7.45 -2.13 -0.61
C TYR A 248 -8.51 -1.90 -1.69
N LEU A 249 -9.51 -1.04 -1.44
CA LEU A 249 -10.48 -0.66 -2.45
C LEU A 249 -9.82 0.04 -3.64
N GLY A 250 -8.91 0.98 -3.37
CA GLY A 250 -8.13 1.65 -4.40
C GLY A 250 -7.37 0.65 -5.29
N LEU A 251 -6.72 -0.35 -4.69
CA LEU A 251 -6.00 -1.39 -5.41
C LEU A 251 -6.94 -2.20 -6.32
N ILE A 252 -8.08 -2.66 -5.82
CA ILE A 252 -9.02 -3.47 -6.60
C ILE A 252 -9.66 -2.64 -7.72
N TRP A 253 -10.10 -1.42 -7.44
CA TRP A 253 -10.64 -0.54 -8.48
C TRP A 253 -9.61 -0.23 -9.56
N ALA A 254 -8.35 -0.01 -9.20
CA ALA A 254 -7.28 0.21 -10.16
C ALA A 254 -7.00 -1.05 -11.00
N ALA A 255 -6.94 -2.22 -10.36
CA ALA A 255 -6.76 -3.51 -11.02
C ALA A 255 -7.90 -3.83 -12.01
N CYS A 256 -9.11 -3.32 -11.74
CA CYS A 256 -10.26 -3.44 -12.64
C CYS A 256 -10.38 -2.32 -13.69
N GLY A 257 -9.51 -1.30 -13.66
CA GLY A 257 -9.60 -0.14 -14.55
C GLY A 257 -10.70 0.88 -14.20
N GLU A 258 -11.35 0.74 -13.04
CA GLU A 258 -12.50 1.56 -12.63
C GLU A 258 -12.13 2.74 -11.72
N LEU A 259 -10.90 2.79 -11.20
CA LEU A 259 -10.51 3.79 -10.19
C LEU A 259 -10.76 5.24 -10.67
N LYS A 260 -10.44 5.57 -11.93
CA LYS A 260 -10.66 6.91 -12.47
C LYS A 260 -12.14 7.31 -12.45
N ASN A 261 -13.02 6.38 -12.80
CA ASN A 261 -14.48 6.60 -12.81
C ASN A 261 -14.99 6.83 -11.38
N VAL A 262 -14.52 6.02 -10.43
CA VAL A 262 -14.87 6.12 -9.01
C VAL A 262 -14.43 7.46 -8.42
N LEU A 263 -13.16 7.84 -8.63
CA LEU A 263 -12.64 9.12 -8.13
C LEU A 263 -13.41 10.31 -8.71
N ALA A 264 -13.72 10.30 -10.00
CA ALA A 264 -14.52 11.35 -10.63
C ALA A 264 -15.94 11.46 -10.04
N HIS A 265 -16.54 10.34 -9.63
CA HIS A 265 -17.83 10.33 -8.96
C HIS A 265 -17.75 10.90 -7.54
N LEU A 266 -16.73 10.50 -6.77
CA LEU A 266 -16.50 10.99 -5.40
C LEU A 266 -16.30 12.51 -5.35
N THR A 267 -15.53 13.07 -6.30
CA THR A 267 -15.31 14.53 -6.40
C THR A 267 -16.59 15.31 -6.74
N LYS A 268 -17.49 14.73 -7.54
CA LYS A 268 -18.80 15.35 -7.84
C LYS A 268 -19.74 15.35 -6.64
N GLN A 269 -19.69 14.30 -5.80
CA GLN A 269 -20.51 14.23 -4.60
C GLN A 269 -20.06 15.20 -3.51
N SER A 270 -18.74 15.33 -3.27
CA SER A 270 -18.23 16.30 -2.28
C SER A 270 -18.61 17.74 -2.63
N SER A 271 -18.45 18.12 -3.90
CA SER A 271 -18.88 19.44 -4.40
C SER A 271 -20.39 19.68 -4.32
N SER A 272 -21.21 18.63 -4.42
CA SER A 272 -22.67 18.74 -4.28
C SER A 272 -23.10 18.88 -2.82
N ILE A 273 -22.39 18.25 -1.88
CA ILE A 273 -22.63 18.36 -0.44
C ILE A 273 -22.24 19.75 0.08
N ASP A 274 -21.12 20.32 -0.40
CA ASP A 274 -20.69 21.68 -0.03
C ASP A 274 -21.66 22.78 -0.49
N ILE A 275 -22.47 22.52 -1.53
CA ILE A 275 -23.54 23.43 -1.97
C ILE A 275 -24.79 23.25 -1.10
N ALA A 276 -25.07 22.03 -0.63
CA ALA A 276 -26.26 21.68 0.15
C ALA A 276 -26.14 21.99 1.67
N THR A 277 -24.92 22.12 2.21
CA THR A 277 -24.68 22.41 3.64
C THR A 277 -24.98 23.86 4.07
N LYS A 278 -25.56 24.69 3.19
CA LYS A 278 -26.16 25.99 3.57
C LYS A 278 -27.56 25.91 4.19
N SER A 279 -28.07 24.71 4.51
CA SER A 279 -29.33 24.53 5.26
C SER A 279 -29.30 23.27 6.13
N PRO A 280 -29.77 23.29 7.39
CA PRO A 280 -29.60 22.17 8.32
C PRO A 280 -30.73 21.14 8.17
N GLY A 281 -30.36 19.86 7.97
CA GLY A 281 -31.26 18.72 7.99
C GLY A 281 -30.50 17.38 7.97
N PRO A 282 -31.01 16.30 8.60
CA PRO A 282 -30.20 15.20 9.10
C PRO A 282 -29.81 14.16 8.04
N PHE A 283 -28.64 13.56 8.26
CA PHE A 283 -27.98 12.53 7.47
C PHE A 283 -28.89 11.41 6.96
N SER A 284 -28.85 11.16 5.65
CA SER A 284 -29.35 9.93 5.02
C SER A 284 -28.19 9.15 4.40
N HIS A 285 -28.02 7.90 4.84
CA HIS A 285 -27.26 6.87 4.14
C HIS A 285 -27.77 6.69 2.70
N VAL A 286 -26.88 6.58 1.71
CA VAL A 286 -27.27 6.30 0.32
C VAL A 286 -26.44 5.17 -0.31
N ASN A 287 -27.20 4.24 -0.89
CA ASN A 287 -26.80 3.09 -1.69
C ASN A 287 -25.98 3.48 -2.93
N LEU A 288 -24.81 2.85 -3.11
CA LEU A 288 -23.96 3.03 -4.30
C LEU A 288 -24.34 2.11 -5.49
N PHE A 289 -25.46 1.39 -5.45
CA PHE A 289 -25.82 0.44 -6.49
C PHE A 289 -27.26 0.61 -6.97
N ARG A 290 -27.46 1.54 -7.91
CA ARG A 290 -28.38 1.40 -9.04
C ARG A 290 -27.82 2.23 -10.18
N HIS A 291 -27.17 1.58 -11.15
CA HIS A 291 -27.53 1.70 -12.56
C HIS A 291 -26.69 0.71 -13.39
N THR A 292 -27.43 -0.06 -14.19
CA THR A 292 -27.07 -0.99 -15.28
C THR A 292 -26.24 -2.22 -14.91
#